data_AF-A0A182VQK7-F1
#
_entry.id   AF-A0A182VQK7-F1
#
_cell.length_a   1.000
_cell.length_b   1.000
_cell.length_c   1.000
_cell.angle_alpha   90.00
_cell.angle_beta   90.00
_cell.angle_gamma   90.00
#
_symmetry.space_group_name_H-M   'P 1'
#
loop_
_entity.id
_entity.type
_entity.pdbx_description
1 polymer ?
#
loop_
_entity_poly.entity_id
_entity_poly.type
_entity_poly.pdbx_seq_one_letter_code
_entity_poly.pdbx_strand_id
1 'polypeptide(L)'
;MVRLLLVLLSLFALGCSEPQRPVPRRDAEYPPPKTLAFLRPVGELCAKETGVTSAAIVRFSDADIFEDDRALKCYMDCMFRLTNVTDDRGELHMLKLLEHVPPEFEDIALRMGVRCTRAKGKDLCERAFWYHKCWKLSDPVHYYLV
;
A
#
# COMPACT_ATOMS: atom_id res chain seq x y z
N MET A 1 -32.57 34.90 -30.32
CA MET A 1 -32.53 34.60 -28.87
C MET A 1 -32.40 33.10 -28.53
N VAL A 2 -32.82 32.15 -29.38
CA VAL A 2 -32.65 30.71 -29.12
C VAL A 2 -31.21 30.19 -29.28
N ARG A 3 -30.40 30.80 -30.17
CA ARG A 3 -28.99 30.41 -30.37
C ARG A 3 -28.05 30.80 -29.21
N LEU A 4 -28.41 31.81 -28.42
CA LEU A 4 -27.59 32.28 -27.29
C LEU A 4 -27.80 31.40 -26.03
N LEU A 5 -28.96 30.74 -25.93
CA LEU A 5 -29.29 29.80 -24.85
C LEU A 5 -28.56 28.45 -24.99
N LEU A 6 -28.24 28.02 -26.22
CA LEU A 6 -27.53 26.76 -26.49
C LEU A 6 -26.03 26.82 -26.12
N VAL A 7 -25.43 28.00 -26.12
CA VAL A 7 -23.99 28.17 -25.81
C VAL A 7 -23.73 28.20 -24.30
N LEU A 8 -24.73 28.54 -23.49
CA LEU A 8 -24.62 28.55 -22.03
C LEU A 8 -24.78 27.14 -21.41
N LEU A 9 -25.49 26.23 -22.08
CA LEU A 9 -25.64 24.83 -21.67
C LEU A 9 -24.40 23.98 -21.92
N SER A 10 -23.51 24.39 -22.83
CA SER A 10 -22.28 23.65 -23.17
C SER A 10 -21.08 23.97 -22.27
N LEU A 11 -21.13 25.05 -21.48
CA LEU A 11 -20.06 25.41 -20.53
C LEU A 11 -20.13 24.63 -19.19
N PHE A 12 -21.27 24.02 -18.88
CA PHE A 12 -21.44 23.15 -17.69
C PHE A 12 -20.95 21.70 -17.90
N ALA A 13 -20.57 21.34 -19.13
CA ALA A 13 -20.05 20.01 -19.48
C ALA A 13 -18.51 19.93 -19.48
N LEU A 14 -17.82 20.94 -18.92
CA LEU A 14 -16.45 20.73 -18.42
C LEU A 14 -16.57 19.89 -17.16
N GLY A 15 -16.77 18.59 -17.35
CA GLY A 15 -16.83 17.61 -16.28
C GLY A 15 -15.63 17.81 -15.37
N CYS A 16 -15.88 17.82 -14.06
CA CYS A 16 -14.86 17.57 -13.07
C CYS A 16 -14.25 16.22 -13.44
N SER A 17 -13.12 16.20 -14.14
CA SER A 17 -12.32 14.99 -14.26
C SER A 17 -11.87 14.68 -12.84
N GLU A 18 -12.50 13.69 -12.20
CA GLU A 18 -11.96 13.13 -10.97
C GLU A 18 -10.48 12.81 -11.24
N PRO A 19 -9.55 13.16 -10.35
CA PRO A 19 -8.17 12.77 -10.51
C PRO A 19 -8.13 11.24 -10.65
N GLN A 20 -7.82 10.74 -11.85
CA GLN A 20 -7.68 9.30 -12.06
C GLN A 20 -6.57 8.80 -11.15
N ARG A 21 -6.92 7.91 -10.21
CA ARG A 21 -5.94 7.26 -9.34
C ARG A 21 -5.01 6.43 -10.24
N PRO A 22 -3.69 6.46 -10.00
CA PRO A 22 -2.77 5.60 -10.73
C PRO A 22 -3.20 4.13 -10.60
N VAL A 23 -3.21 3.42 -11.72
CA VAL A 23 -3.55 1.98 -11.73
C VAL A 23 -2.33 1.20 -11.20
N PRO A 24 -2.49 0.38 -10.15
CA PRO A 24 -1.40 -0.46 -9.66
C PRO A 24 -0.90 -1.42 -10.75
N ARG A 25 0.42 -1.57 -10.85
CA ARG A 25 1.06 -2.55 -11.75
C ARG A 25 0.83 -3.95 -11.20
N ARG A 26 0.10 -4.78 -11.95
CA ARG A 26 -0.23 -6.17 -11.63
C ARG A 26 -0.08 -7.02 -12.89
N ASP A 27 1.16 -7.27 -13.29
CA ASP A 27 1.49 -8.06 -14.49
C ASP A 27 2.25 -9.34 -14.13
N ALA A 28 2.74 -10.07 -15.14
CA ALA A 28 3.43 -11.34 -14.93
C ALA A 28 4.77 -11.20 -14.18
N GLU A 29 5.35 -10.00 -14.15
CA GLU A 29 6.64 -9.72 -13.53
C GLU A 29 6.50 -9.01 -12.18
N TYR A 30 5.39 -8.30 -11.95
CA TYR A 30 5.18 -7.46 -10.77
C TYR A 30 3.76 -7.54 -10.19
N PRO A 31 3.59 -7.75 -8.86
CA PRO A 31 4.64 -7.97 -7.86
C PRO A 31 5.46 -9.24 -8.12
N PRO A 32 6.74 -9.31 -7.68
CA PRO A 32 7.63 -10.39 -8.09
C PRO A 32 7.05 -11.75 -7.67
N PRO A 33 6.83 -12.70 -8.61
CA PRO A 33 6.13 -13.95 -8.30
C PRO A 33 6.77 -14.77 -7.18
N LYS A 34 8.10 -14.75 -7.07
CA LYS A 34 8.84 -15.40 -5.98
C LYS A 34 8.56 -14.75 -4.62
N THR A 35 8.53 -13.41 -4.57
CA THR A 35 8.18 -12.67 -3.37
C THR A 35 6.72 -12.92 -2.97
N LEU A 36 5.80 -12.99 -3.93
CA LEU A 36 4.41 -13.37 -3.67
C LEU A 36 4.27 -14.78 -3.10
N ALA A 37 5.00 -15.76 -3.66
CA ALA A 37 4.99 -17.14 -3.18
C ALA A 37 5.51 -17.24 -1.74
N PHE A 38 6.49 -16.41 -1.36
CA PHE A 38 7.00 -16.32 0.01
C PHE A 38 6.01 -15.63 0.96
N LEU A 39 5.41 -14.50 0.55
CA LEU A 39 4.58 -13.68 1.44
C LEU A 39 3.17 -14.25 1.67
N ARG A 40 2.56 -14.95 0.71
CA ARG A 40 1.17 -15.44 0.84
C ARG A 40 0.95 -16.35 2.05
N PRO A 41 1.78 -17.38 2.32
CA PRO A 41 1.62 -18.19 3.52
C PRO A 41 1.77 -17.38 4.82
N VAL A 42 2.63 -16.36 4.83
CA VAL A 42 2.78 -15.45 5.98
C VAL A 42 1.51 -14.61 6.15
N GLY A 43 0.96 -14.10 5.05
CA GLY A 43 -0.30 -13.37 5.02
C GLY A 43 -1.46 -14.20 5.55
N GLU A 44 -1.56 -15.48 5.20
CA GLU A 44 -2.58 -16.38 5.75
C GLU A 44 -2.49 -16.51 7.28
N LEU A 45 -1.27 -16.64 7.82
CA LEU A 45 -1.03 -16.67 9.26
C LEU A 45 -1.44 -15.36 9.93
N CYS A 46 -1.04 -14.22 9.35
CA CYS A 46 -1.39 -12.89 9.88
C CYS A 46 -2.87 -12.57 9.77
N ALA A 47 -3.55 -13.03 8.71
CA ALA A 47 -4.99 -12.89 8.58
C ALA A 47 -5.72 -13.67 9.68
N LYS A 48 -5.27 -14.91 9.96
CA LYS A 48 -5.80 -15.70 11.07
C LYS A 48 -5.54 -15.06 12.43
N GLU A 49 -4.36 -14.50 12.65
CA GLU A 49 -3.98 -13.87 13.92
C GLU A 49 -4.79 -12.61 14.21
N THR A 50 -5.01 -11.79 13.18
CA THR A 50 -5.57 -10.43 13.35
C THR A 50 -7.06 -10.34 13.05
N GLY A 51 -7.61 -11.31 12.33
CA GLY A 51 -8.99 -11.30 11.86
C GLY A 51 -9.25 -10.34 10.70
N VAL A 52 -8.20 -9.82 10.04
CA VAL A 52 -8.39 -8.95 8.87
C VAL A 52 -9.06 -9.74 7.73
N THR A 53 -9.94 -9.08 6.98
CA THR A 53 -10.59 -9.69 5.83
C THR A 53 -9.72 -9.60 4.59
N SER A 54 -9.79 -10.61 3.71
CA SER A 54 -9.12 -10.56 2.41
C SER A 54 -9.57 -9.35 1.58
N ALA A 55 -10.84 -8.94 1.72
CA ALA A 55 -11.36 -7.74 1.07
C ALA A 55 -10.66 -6.45 1.54
N ALA A 56 -10.36 -6.32 2.84
CA ALA A 56 -9.62 -5.18 3.37
C ALA A 56 -8.18 -5.14 2.85
N ILE A 57 -7.48 -6.28 2.81
CA ILE A 57 -6.11 -6.38 2.27
C ILE A 57 -6.11 -5.98 0.78
N VAL A 58 -6.99 -6.57 -0.03
CA VAL A 58 -7.08 -6.28 -1.47
C VAL A 58 -7.45 -4.82 -1.72
N ARG A 59 -8.42 -4.27 -0.98
CA ARG A 59 -8.79 -2.86 -1.09
C ARG A 59 -7.60 -1.95 -0.77
N PHE A 60 -6.88 -2.22 0.33
CA PHE A 60 -5.72 -1.41 0.70
C PHE A 60 -4.57 -1.58 -0.30
N SER A 61 -4.39 -2.75 -0.90
CA SER A 61 -3.40 -2.98 -1.96
C SER A 61 -3.77 -2.16 -3.20
N ASP A 62 -4.97 -2.33 -3.74
CA ASP A 62 -5.26 -2.01 -5.14
C ASP A 62 -6.18 -0.78 -5.33
N ALA A 63 -6.83 -0.31 -4.27
CA ALA A 63 -7.76 0.81 -4.31
C ALA A 63 -7.28 1.97 -3.44
N ASP A 64 -7.98 2.28 -2.35
CA ASP A 64 -7.76 3.45 -1.50
C ASP A 64 -7.07 3.12 -0.16
N ILE A 65 -6.70 4.18 0.55
CA ILE A 65 -6.22 4.15 1.93
C ILE A 65 -7.41 4.44 2.83
N PHE A 66 -7.64 3.57 3.81
CA PHE A 66 -8.64 3.74 4.86
C PHE A 66 -7.99 3.41 6.21
N GLU A 67 -8.39 4.12 7.26
CA GLU A 67 -7.66 4.15 8.54
C GLU A 67 -8.44 3.57 9.72
N ASP A 68 -9.70 3.19 9.49
CA ASP A 68 -10.67 2.72 10.48
C ASP A 68 -10.62 1.21 10.73
N ASP A 69 -9.78 0.47 10.00
CA ASP A 69 -9.60 -0.97 10.17
C ASP A 69 -8.39 -1.32 11.05
N ARG A 70 -8.64 -1.56 12.34
CA ARG A 70 -7.60 -1.94 13.31
C ARG A 70 -6.93 -3.28 12.99
N ALA A 71 -7.68 -4.23 12.43
CA ALA A 71 -7.18 -5.56 12.09
C ALA A 71 -6.17 -5.47 10.95
N LEU A 72 -6.46 -4.66 9.92
CA LEU A 72 -5.52 -4.38 8.83
C LEU A 72 -4.22 -3.72 9.31
N LYS A 73 -4.29 -2.82 10.28
CA LYS A 73 -3.07 -2.21 10.85
C LYS A 73 -2.19 -3.24 11.54
N CYS A 74 -2.79 -4.14 12.34
CA CYS A 74 -2.01 -5.21 12.95
C CYS A 74 -1.59 -6.31 11.97
N TYR A 75 -2.32 -6.48 10.87
CA TYR A 75 -1.90 -7.37 9.79
C TYR A 75 -0.55 -6.93 9.23
N MET A 76 -0.39 -5.64 8.94
CA MET A 76 0.86 -5.06 8.47
C MET A 76 2.01 -5.25 9.46
N ASP A 77 1.77 -5.05 10.75
CA ASP A 77 2.76 -5.31 11.81
C ASP A 77 3.13 -6.80 11.89
N CYS A 78 2.15 -7.69 11.88
CA CYS A 78 2.37 -9.13 11.86
C CYS A 78 3.22 -9.56 10.67
N MET A 79 2.98 -9.00 9.48
CA MET A 79 3.79 -9.27 8.29
C MET A 79 5.26 -8.90 8.51
N PHE A 80 5.55 -7.74 9.11
CA PHE A 80 6.93 -7.37 9.46
C PHE A 80 7.57 -8.32 10.47
N ARG A 81 6.82 -8.68 11.51
CA ARG A 81 7.30 -9.58 12.57
C ARG A 81 7.60 -10.98 12.02
N LEU A 82 6.69 -11.58 11.27
CA LEU A 82 6.83 -12.95 10.76
C LEU A 82 7.84 -13.07 9.60
N THR A 83 8.12 -11.97 8.90
CA THR A 83 9.22 -11.91 7.92
C THR A 83 10.57 -11.52 8.55
N ASN A 84 10.62 -11.33 9.87
CA ASN A 84 11.84 -11.04 10.63
C ASN A 84 12.55 -9.74 10.19
N VAL A 85 11.78 -8.74 9.77
CA VAL A 85 12.31 -7.42 9.34
C VAL A 85 12.22 -6.35 10.44
N THR A 86 11.94 -6.75 11.68
CA THR A 86 11.86 -5.83 12.83
C THR A 86 13.16 -5.78 13.65
N ASP A 87 13.33 -4.73 14.45
CA ASP A 87 14.31 -4.63 15.53
C ASP A 87 13.81 -5.31 16.82
N ASP A 88 14.63 -5.32 17.88
CA ASP A 88 14.31 -5.97 19.16
C ASP A 88 13.13 -5.33 19.91
N ARG A 89 12.68 -4.14 19.48
CA ARG A 89 11.50 -3.45 20.02
C ARG A 89 10.26 -3.67 19.14
N GLY A 90 10.38 -4.46 18.07
CA GLY A 90 9.33 -4.70 17.08
C GLY A 90 9.21 -3.61 16.02
N GLU A 91 10.07 -2.59 16.01
CA GLU A 91 10.01 -1.54 14.99
C GLU A 91 10.55 -2.07 13.66
N LEU A 92 9.97 -1.63 12.53
CA LEU A 92 10.49 -1.97 11.22
C LEU A 92 11.95 -1.53 11.05
N HIS A 93 12.82 -2.47 10.69
CA HIS A 93 14.22 -2.23 10.37
C HIS A 93 14.40 -2.15 8.85
N MET A 94 14.41 -0.93 8.29
CA MET A 94 14.40 -0.67 6.84
C MET A 94 15.48 -1.42 6.04
N LEU A 95 16.68 -1.58 6.59
CA LEU A 95 17.75 -2.32 5.88
C LEU A 95 17.46 -3.82 5.79
N LYS A 96 16.86 -4.42 6.84
CA LYS A 96 16.46 -5.84 6.79
C LYS A 96 15.34 -6.03 5.78
N LEU A 97 14.39 -5.09 5.73
CA LEU A 97 13.34 -5.09 4.71
C LEU A 97 13.94 -5.05 3.29
N LEU A 98 14.94 -4.19 3.07
CA LEU A 98 15.58 -4.06 1.76
C LEU A 98 16.32 -5.33 1.33
N GLU A 99 16.88 -6.09 2.27
CA GLU A 99 17.52 -7.40 1.99
C GLU A 99 16.55 -8.44 1.40
N HIS A 100 15.23 -8.27 1.59
CA HIS A 100 14.20 -9.12 0.98
C HIS A 100 13.75 -8.64 -0.41
N VAL A 101 14.19 -7.47 -0.86
CA VAL A 101 13.83 -6.92 -2.17
C VAL A 101 14.76 -7.52 -3.23
N PRO A 102 14.23 -8.14 -4.30
CA PRO A 102 15.09 -8.62 -5.38
C PRO A 102 15.85 -7.45 -6.03
N PRO A 103 17.14 -7.62 -6.38
CA PRO A 103 17.99 -6.51 -6.87
C PRO A 103 17.38 -5.70 -8.01
N GLU A 104 16.66 -6.35 -8.93
CA GLU A 104 16.00 -5.70 -10.07
C GLU A 104 14.85 -4.74 -9.67
N PHE A 105 14.37 -4.80 -8.42
CA PHE A 105 13.33 -3.94 -7.87
C PHE A 105 13.84 -3.00 -6.75
N GLU A 106 15.14 -3.00 -6.45
CA GLU A 106 15.73 -2.18 -5.38
C GLU A 106 15.44 -0.69 -5.59
N ASP A 107 15.63 -0.19 -6.81
CA ASP A 107 15.33 1.20 -7.18
C ASP A 107 13.87 1.60 -6.94
N ILE A 108 12.93 0.67 -7.19
CA ILE A 108 11.50 0.88 -6.92
C ILE A 108 11.27 0.98 -5.41
N ALA A 109 11.82 0.03 -4.63
CA ALA A 109 11.70 0.04 -3.17
C ALA A 109 12.31 1.29 -2.54
N LEU A 110 13.49 1.71 -3.00
CA LEU A 110 14.17 2.92 -2.54
C LEU A 110 13.34 4.17 -2.82
N ARG A 111 12.83 4.35 -4.05
CA ARG A 111 11.95 5.49 -4.38
C ARG A 111 10.68 5.52 -3.52
N MET A 112 10.08 4.36 -3.29
CA MET A 112 8.89 4.20 -2.46
C MET A 112 9.16 4.52 -0.98
N GLY A 113 10.35 4.14 -0.47
CA GLY A 113 10.70 4.23 0.95
C GLY A 113 11.49 5.47 1.37
N VAL A 114 12.16 6.20 0.47
CA VAL A 114 13.16 7.23 0.82
C VAL A 114 12.61 8.38 1.69
N ARG A 115 11.31 8.69 1.59
CA ARG A 115 10.65 9.71 2.43
C ARG A 115 9.89 9.14 3.63
N CYS A 116 9.86 7.82 3.77
CA CYS A 116 9.08 7.08 4.74
C CYS A 116 9.98 6.49 5.84
N THR A 117 10.66 7.36 6.60
CA THR A 117 11.72 6.93 7.54
C THR A 117 11.38 7.12 9.02
N ARG A 118 10.27 7.78 9.34
CA ARG A 118 9.89 8.12 10.71
C ARG A 118 8.41 7.84 10.94
N ALA A 119 8.11 6.60 11.30
CA ALA A 119 6.74 6.21 11.58
C ALA A 119 6.11 6.99 12.73
N LYS A 120 4.81 7.25 12.59
CA LYS A 120 3.98 7.93 13.59
C LYS A 120 2.84 6.99 13.97
N GLY A 121 2.65 6.76 15.26
CA GLY A 121 1.60 5.88 15.76
C GLY A 121 1.77 5.56 17.24
N LYS A 122 0.65 5.37 17.92
CA LYS A 122 0.61 5.07 19.37
C LYS A 122 1.10 3.66 19.71
N ASP A 123 1.02 2.73 18.77
CA ASP A 123 1.42 1.33 18.93
C ASP A 123 2.08 0.81 17.65
N LEU A 124 2.61 -0.42 17.69
CA LEU A 124 3.33 -1.04 16.57
C LEU A 124 2.46 -1.15 15.32
N CYS A 125 1.19 -1.53 15.48
CA CYS A 125 0.25 -1.64 14.36
C CYS A 125 -0.01 -0.29 13.68
N GLU A 126 -0.20 0.78 14.44
CA GLU A 126 -0.37 2.14 13.89
C GLU A 126 0.91 2.61 13.17
N ARG A 127 2.09 2.27 13.68
CA ARG A 127 3.37 2.59 13.03
C ARG A 127 3.60 1.76 11.76
N ALA A 128 3.22 0.48 11.76
CA ALA A 128 3.26 -0.37 10.57
C ALA A 128 2.34 0.19 9.47
N PHE A 129 1.10 0.54 9.85
CA PHE A 129 0.16 1.20 8.95
C PHE A 129 0.72 2.51 8.38
N TRP A 130 1.40 3.32 9.19
CA TRP A 130 2.02 4.56 8.72
C TRP A 130 3.01 4.30 7.58
N TYR A 131 3.86 3.27 7.69
CA TYR A 131 4.81 2.91 6.63
C TYR A 131 4.08 2.54 5.35
N HIS A 132 3.13 1.60 5.42
CA HIS A 132 2.36 1.15 4.27
C HIS A 132 1.57 2.29 3.60
N LYS A 133 0.96 3.18 4.40
CA LYS A 133 0.31 4.39 3.90
C LYS A 133 1.31 5.30 3.18
N CYS A 134 2.47 5.55 3.78
CA CYS A 134 3.50 6.43 3.20
C CYS A 134 4.06 5.85 1.89
N TRP A 135 4.32 4.54 1.84
CA TRP A 135 4.78 3.83 0.65
C TRP A 135 3.74 3.88 -0.47
N LYS A 136 2.48 3.59 -0.17
CA LYS A 136 1.38 3.67 -1.14
C LYS A 136 1.19 5.09 -1.69
N LEU A 137 1.35 6.12 -0.86
CA LEU A 137 1.29 7.51 -1.32
C LEU A 137 2.50 7.91 -2.17
N SER A 138 3.68 7.34 -1.88
CA SER A 138 4.93 7.68 -2.57
C SER A 138 5.04 7.01 -3.94
N ASP A 139 4.60 5.75 -4.05
CA ASP A 139 4.56 5.02 -5.32
C ASP A 139 3.33 4.10 -5.38
N PRO A 140 2.15 4.66 -5.71
CA PRO A 140 0.89 3.88 -5.78
C PRO A 140 0.86 2.86 -6.92
N VAL A 141 1.72 3.01 -7.92
CA VAL A 141 1.80 2.08 -9.06
C VAL A 141 2.47 0.79 -8.61
N HIS A 142 3.55 0.88 -7.83
CA HIS A 142 4.31 -0.29 -7.40
C HIS A 142 3.92 -0.79 -6.01
N TYR A 143 3.25 0.01 -5.17
CA TYR A 143 2.82 -0.49 -3.87
C TYR A 143 1.88 -1.72 -4.01
N TYR A 144 2.10 -2.73 -3.16
CA TYR A 144 1.22 -3.88 -3.03
C TYR A 144 1.19 -4.39 -1.59
N LEU A 145 0.10 -5.08 -1.23
CA LEU A 145 -0.05 -5.82 0.01
C LEU A 145 -0.72 -7.16 -0.32
N VAL A 146 -0.19 -8.25 0.24
CA VAL A 146 -0.74 -9.60 0.08
C VAL A 146 -1.01 -10.23 1.41
#